data_AF-A0A956EPH7-F1
#
_entry.id   AF-A0A956EPH7-F1
#
_cell.length_a   1.000
_cell.length_b   1.000
_cell.length_c   1.000
_cell.angle_alpha   90.00
_cell.angle_beta   90.00
_cell.angle_gamma   90.00
#
_symmetry.space_group_name_H-M   'P 1'
#
loop_
_entity.id
_entity.type
_entity.pdbx_description
1 polymer ?
#
loop_
_entity_poly.entity_id
_entity_poly.type
_entity_poly.pdbx_seq_one_letter_code
_entity_poly.pdbx_strand_id
1 'polypeptide(L)'
;MLVGLDQIATGQFSATRRRLRSSRVAVLTHSAATDRRGYTTLEALEELGVHPRVLFTPEHGLDGAAQAQEPVPSPDGNDSEWSLRSISLYGDTKESLSPSADQLSGIDVLLVDLCDVGSRYYTY
;
A
#
# COMPACT_ATOMS: atom_id res chain seq x y z
N MET A 1 15.49 -14.08 7.62
CA MET A 1 14.04 -14.37 7.78
C MET A 1 13.35 -13.83 6.53
N LEU A 2 12.35 -14.53 5.99
CA LEU A 2 11.56 -14.02 4.86
C LEU A 2 10.30 -13.32 5.39
N VAL A 3 10.04 -12.10 4.92
CA VAL A 3 8.87 -11.30 5.34
C VAL A 3 7.63 -11.63 4.51
N GLY A 4 6.48 -11.03 4.84
CA GLY A 4 5.22 -11.28 4.11
C GLY A 4 5.34 -11.05 2.60
N LEU A 5 5.97 -9.94 2.18
CA LEU A 5 6.23 -9.63 0.78
C LEU A 5 7.03 -10.73 0.06
N ASP A 6 8.11 -11.19 0.69
CA ASP A 6 8.93 -12.28 0.15
C ASP A 6 8.11 -13.54 -0.12
N GLN A 7 7.16 -13.84 0.76
CA GLN A 7 6.36 -15.06 0.70
C GLN A 7 5.24 -14.99 -0.35
N ILE A 8 4.65 -13.80 -0.56
CA ILE A 8 3.65 -13.61 -1.62
C ILE A 8 4.31 -13.82 -3.00
N ALA A 9 5.59 -13.49 -3.14
CA ALA A 9 6.36 -13.69 -4.36
C ALA A 9 6.75 -15.15 -4.64
N THR A 10 6.99 -15.98 -3.60
CA THR A 10 7.55 -17.36 -3.74
C THR A 10 6.54 -18.43 -4.16
N GLY A 11 5.28 -18.08 -4.43
CA GLY A 11 4.24 -18.98 -4.94
C GLY A 11 3.50 -19.81 -3.88
N GLN A 12 4.01 -19.86 -2.64
CA GLN A 12 3.33 -20.49 -1.50
C GLN A 12 1.93 -19.89 -1.24
N PHE A 13 1.73 -18.62 -1.61
CA PHE A 13 0.47 -17.88 -1.46
C PHE A 13 -0.25 -17.64 -2.79
N SER A 14 -0.26 -18.63 -3.69
CA SER A 14 -0.86 -18.51 -5.03
C SER A 14 -2.34 -18.08 -5.02
N ALA A 15 -3.12 -18.52 -4.03
CA ALA A 15 -4.51 -18.10 -3.86
C ALA A 15 -4.63 -16.62 -3.49
N THR A 16 -3.79 -16.15 -2.55
CA THR A 16 -3.71 -14.72 -2.17
C THR A 16 -3.26 -13.88 -3.35
N ARG A 17 -2.23 -14.29 -4.08
CA ARG A 17 -1.74 -13.59 -5.28
C ARG A 17 -2.84 -13.46 -6.33
N ARG A 18 -3.60 -14.53 -6.59
CA ARG A 18 -4.75 -14.49 -7.50
C ARG A 18 -5.83 -13.53 -7.01
N ARG A 19 -6.16 -13.57 -5.72
CA ARG A 19 -7.14 -12.66 -5.12
C ARG A 19 -6.70 -11.20 -5.27
N LEU A 20 -5.44 -10.87 -5.00
CA LEU A 20 -4.91 -9.51 -5.16
C LEU A 20 -5.00 -9.04 -6.62
N ARG A 21 -4.63 -9.89 -7.58
CA ARG A 21 -4.70 -9.58 -9.02
C ARG A 21 -6.11 -9.32 -9.54
N SER A 22 -7.12 -9.99 -8.97
CA SER A 22 -8.51 -9.88 -9.40
C SER A 22 -9.35 -8.91 -8.55
N SER A 23 -8.74 -8.17 -7.62
CA SER A 23 -9.43 -7.31 -6.67
C SER A 23 -9.05 -5.85 -6.88
N ARG A 24 -9.94 -4.94 -6.49
CA ARG A 24 -9.61 -3.52 -6.35
C ARG A 24 -8.90 -3.34 -5.01
N VAL A 25 -7.57 -3.25 -5.05
CA VAL A 25 -6.73 -3.25 -3.86
C VAL A 25 -6.47 -1.83 -3.36
N ALA A 26 -6.61 -1.61 -2.06
CA ALA A 26 -5.96 -0.50 -1.35
C ALA A 26 -4.78 -1.05 -0.54
N VAL A 27 -3.73 -0.24 -0.38
CA VAL A 27 -2.53 -0.61 0.37
C VAL A 27 -2.28 0.41 1.47
N LEU A 28 -2.02 -0.05 2.69
CA LEU A 28 -1.45 0.74 3.77
C LEU A 28 -0.01 0.30 3.97
N THR A 29 0.95 1.19 3.69
CA THR A 29 2.39 0.90 3.79
C THR A 29 3.20 2.17 4.11
N HIS A 30 4.49 2.00 4.39
CA HIS A 30 5.47 3.07 4.56
C HIS A 30 6.86 2.61 4.09
N SER A 31 7.82 3.53 3.99
CA SER A 31 9.15 3.28 3.42
C SER A 31 9.95 2.12 4.03
N ALA A 32 9.76 1.80 5.31
CA ALA A 32 10.52 0.71 5.93
C ALA A 32 10.04 -0.68 5.48
N ALA A 33 8.82 -0.79 4.95
CA ALA A 33 8.26 -2.03 4.43
C ALA A 33 8.91 -2.38 3.08
N THR A 34 9.96 -3.20 3.16
CA THR A 34 10.72 -3.70 2.01
C THR A 34 10.91 -5.21 2.06
N ASP A 35 11.01 -5.84 0.89
CA ASP A 35 11.35 -7.25 0.76
C ASP A 35 12.86 -7.49 0.93
N ARG A 36 13.32 -8.75 0.83
CA ARG A 36 14.76 -9.07 0.98
C ARG A 36 15.66 -8.42 -0.08
N ARG A 37 15.11 -7.95 -1.20
CA ARG A 37 15.83 -7.27 -2.29
C ARG A 37 15.88 -5.76 -2.07
N GLY A 38 15.16 -5.25 -1.06
CA GLY A 38 15.00 -3.82 -0.81
C GLY A 38 13.87 -3.19 -1.62
N TYR A 39 12.99 -3.99 -2.23
CA TYR A 39 11.85 -3.46 -2.98
C TYR A 39 10.74 -3.10 -2.01
N THR A 40 10.17 -1.92 -2.19
CA THR A 40 8.98 -1.46 -1.45
C THR A 40 7.78 -2.36 -1.73
N THR A 41 6.75 -2.27 -0.87
CA THR A 41 5.46 -2.94 -1.10
C THR A 41 4.91 -2.66 -2.51
N LEU A 42 5.04 -1.43 -3.02
CA LEU A 42 4.49 -1.05 -4.33
C LEU A 42 5.25 -1.71 -5.48
N GLU A 43 6.58 -1.68 -5.46
CA GLU A 43 7.42 -2.35 -6.47
C GLU A 43 7.18 -3.87 -6.48
N ALA A 44 7.06 -4.48 -5.30
CA ALA A 44 6.75 -5.90 -5.19
C ALA A 44 5.36 -6.24 -5.77
N LEU A 45 4.34 -5.40 -5.53
CA LEU A 45 3.00 -5.58 -6.09
C LEU A 45 2.99 -5.39 -7.61
N GLU A 46 3.78 -4.45 -8.12
CA GLU A 46 3.94 -4.20 -9.54
C GLU A 46 4.54 -5.41 -10.27
N GLU A 47 5.61 -6.03 -9.74
CA GLU A 47 6.13 -7.30 -10.28
C GLU A 47 5.09 -8.44 -10.23
N LEU A 48 4.18 -8.37 -9.26
CA LEU A 48 3.07 -9.29 -9.15
C LEU A 48 1.91 -8.93 -10.09
N GLY A 49 1.95 -7.85 -10.87
CA GLY A 49 0.86 -7.40 -11.74
C GLY A 49 -0.38 -6.98 -10.94
N VAL A 50 -0.17 -6.39 -9.77
CA VAL A 50 -1.22 -5.81 -8.92
C VAL A 50 -1.01 -4.31 -8.89
N HIS A 51 -2.02 -3.56 -9.29
CA HIS A 51 -1.99 -2.10 -9.31
C HIS A 51 -2.99 -1.56 -8.29
N PRO A 52 -2.53 -1.09 -7.11
CA PRO A 52 -3.42 -0.52 -6.11
C PRO A 52 -4.18 0.70 -6.65
N ARG A 53 -5.42 0.88 -6.19
CA ARG A 53 -6.22 2.09 -6.46
C ARG A 53 -5.96 3.20 -5.46
N VAL A 54 -5.69 2.81 -4.21
CA VAL A 54 -5.52 3.73 -3.09
C VAL A 54 -4.29 3.31 -2.29
N LEU A 55 -3.43 4.28 -2.02
CA LEU A 55 -2.31 4.18 -1.11
C LEU A 55 -2.65 4.98 0.16
N PHE A 56 -2.71 4.29 1.29
CA PHE A 56 -2.74 4.89 2.60
C PHE A 56 -1.33 4.93 3.18
N THR A 57 -0.98 6.06 3.79
CA THR A 57 0.33 6.25 4.44
C THR A 57 0.14 6.76 5.87
N PRO A 58 1.00 6.37 6.84
CA PRO A 58 0.99 6.90 8.20
C PRO A 58 1.61 8.32 8.26
N GLU A 59 2.11 8.71 9.44
CA GLU A 59 2.59 10.04 9.87
C GLU A 59 3.52 10.82 8.94
N HIS A 60 4.19 10.17 7.99
CA HIS A 60 5.24 10.78 7.19
C HIS A 60 5.17 10.53 5.67
N GLY A 61 4.02 10.08 5.15
CA GLY A 61 3.94 9.75 3.72
C GLY A 61 4.85 8.58 3.33
N LEU A 62 4.95 8.25 2.04
CA LEU A 62 5.76 7.12 1.57
C LEU A 62 7.27 7.41 1.62
N ASP A 63 7.69 8.65 1.35
CA ASP A 63 9.10 9.04 1.22
C ASP A 63 9.61 10.02 2.29
N GLY A 64 8.79 10.36 3.31
CA GLY A 64 9.13 11.45 4.23
C GLY A 64 9.11 12.85 3.61
N ALA A 65 8.85 12.96 2.30
CA ALA A 65 8.95 14.20 1.51
C ALA A 65 7.77 14.46 0.54
N ALA A 66 6.90 13.48 0.27
CA ALA A 66 5.90 13.63 -0.79
C ALA A 66 4.58 14.27 -0.29
N GLN A 67 4.19 15.37 -0.93
CA GLN A 67 2.88 15.99 -0.77
C GLN A 67 1.78 14.99 -1.16
N ALA A 68 0.72 14.95 -0.34
CA ALA A 68 -0.51 14.27 -0.68
C ALA A 68 -0.97 14.71 -2.09
N GLN A 69 -1.43 13.75 -2.91
CA GLN A 69 -2.04 13.94 -4.24
C GLN A 69 -1.15 13.92 -5.48
N GLU A 70 0.14 13.54 -5.44
CA GLU A 70 0.85 13.25 -6.70
C GLU A 70 0.39 11.93 -7.34
N PRO A 71 -0.04 11.93 -8.61
CA PRO A 71 -0.27 10.70 -9.36
C PRO A 71 1.07 9.99 -9.57
N VAL A 72 1.22 8.76 -9.10
CA VAL A 72 2.31 7.88 -9.55
C VAL A 72 1.95 7.44 -10.98
N PRO A 73 2.74 7.83 -12.01
CA PRO A 73 2.44 7.44 -13.38
C PRO A 73 2.55 5.93 -13.53
N SER A 74 1.62 5.31 -14.27
CA SER A 74 1.81 3.93 -14.72
C SER A 74 3.01 3.88 -15.71
N PRO A 75 3.89 2.86 -15.63
CA PRO A 75 5.03 2.73 -16.55
C PRO A 75 4.61 2.47 -17.99
N ASP A 76 3.41 1.92 -18.20
CA ASP A 76 2.81 1.72 -19.50
C ASP A 76 1.80 2.85 -19.73
N GLY A 77 2.16 3.85 -20.55
CA GLY A 77 1.41 5.08 -20.87
C GLY A 77 0.05 4.87 -21.55
N ASN A 78 -0.79 4.05 -20.95
CA ASN A 78 -2.18 3.81 -21.28
C ASN A 78 -3.03 4.52 -20.21
N ASP A 79 -3.01 5.85 -20.25
CA ASP A 79 -3.86 6.68 -19.39
C ASP A 79 -5.34 6.39 -19.68
N SER A 80 -6.13 6.07 -18.64
CA SER A 80 -7.48 6.65 -18.53
C SER A 80 -8.23 6.46 -17.19
N GLU A 81 -7.88 5.55 -16.25
CA GLU A 81 -8.76 5.36 -15.07
C GLU A 81 -8.09 5.08 -13.71
N TRP A 82 -6.76 4.93 -13.65
CA TRP A 82 -6.10 4.33 -12.47
C TRP A 82 -4.97 5.18 -11.90
N SER A 83 -5.21 6.48 -11.71
CA SER A 83 -4.30 7.28 -10.88
C SER A 83 -4.32 6.75 -9.45
N LEU A 84 -3.16 6.29 -8.97
CA LEU A 84 -3.00 5.86 -7.59
C LEU A 84 -3.32 7.03 -6.66
N ARG A 85 -4.43 6.93 -5.92
CA ARG A 85 -4.80 7.97 -4.95
C ARG A 85 -4.01 7.77 -3.66
N SER A 86 -3.13 8.71 -3.33
CA SER A 86 -2.42 8.73 -2.05
C SER A 86 -3.20 9.50 -0.98
N ILE A 87 -3.37 8.91 0.20
CA ILE A 87 -4.10 9.44 1.36
C ILE A 87 -3.24 9.27 2.61
N SER A 88 -3.00 10.34 3.35
CA SER A 88 -2.38 10.23 4.68
C SER A 88 -3.45 9.89 5.72
N LEU A 89 -3.18 8.88 6.55
CA LEU A 89 -3.95 8.50 7.73
C LEU A 89 -3.33 9.11 9.00
N TYR A 90 -2.88 10.35 8.88
CA TYR A 90 -2.32 11.12 9.96
C TYR A 90 -2.84 12.54 9.90
N GLY A 91 -3.19 13.12 11.05
CA GLY A 91 -3.74 14.45 11.12
C GLY A 91 -4.28 14.78 12.51
N ASP A 92 -4.79 16.00 12.64
CA ASP A 92 -5.16 16.60 13.93
C ASP A 92 -6.48 16.06 14.50
N THR A 93 -7.19 15.23 13.75
CA THR A 93 -8.50 14.68 14.15
C THR A 93 -8.42 13.17 14.31
N LYS A 94 -9.28 12.61 15.16
CA LYS A 94 -9.37 11.16 15.33
C LYS A 94 -9.83 10.49 14.03
N GLU A 95 -10.68 11.18 13.28
CA GLU A 95 -11.23 10.74 12.01
C GLU A 95 -10.16 10.63 10.92
N SER A 96 -9.12 11.48 10.94
CA SER A 96 -7.99 11.39 10.01
C SER A 96 -7.08 10.20 10.25
N LEU A 97 -7.20 9.50 11.37
CA LEU A 97 -6.36 8.33 11.71
C LEU A 97 -6.88 7.02 11.11
N SER A 98 -7.96 7.07 10.32
CA SER A 98 -8.57 5.87 9.73
C SER A 98 -9.24 6.18 8.39
N PRO A 99 -9.25 5.24 7.43
CA PRO A 99 -9.94 5.46 6.16
C PRO A 99 -11.43 5.71 6.36
N SER A 100 -11.97 6.73 5.69
CA SER A 100 -13.41 6.94 5.65
C SER A 100 -14.11 5.89 4.78
N ALA A 101 -15.42 5.70 4.97
CA ALA A 101 -16.21 4.79 4.15
C ALA A 101 -16.13 5.14 2.66
N ASP A 102 -16.09 6.43 2.33
CA ASP A 102 -15.96 6.90 0.95
C ASP A 102 -14.57 6.60 0.36
N GLN A 103 -13.51 6.68 1.18
CA GLN A 103 -12.15 6.33 0.75
C GLN A 103 -11.98 4.83 0.51
N LEU A 104 -12.77 3.99 1.18
CA LEU A 104 -12.82 2.55 0.97
C LEU A 104 -13.88 2.13 -0.08
N SER A 105 -14.64 3.08 -0.61
CA SER A 105 -15.69 2.79 -1.58
C SER A 105 -15.10 2.16 -2.84
N GLY A 106 -15.59 0.97 -3.18
CA GLY A 106 -15.09 0.20 -4.33
C GLY A 106 -13.74 -0.49 -4.11
N ILE A 107 -13.27 -0.61 -2.87
CA ILE A 107 -12.12 -1.45 -2.50
C ILE A 107 -12.61 -2.83 -2.05
N ASP A 108 -12.01 -3.89 -2.60
CA ASP A 108 -12.35 -5.28 -2.26
C ASP A 108 -11.36 -5.87 -1.23
N VAL A 109 -10.13 -5.36 -1.22
CA VAL A 109 -9.04 -5.81 -0.34
C VAL A 109 -8.23 -4.62 0.14
N LEU A 110 -8.06 -4.51 1.46
CA LEU A 110 -7.04 -3.67 2.08
C LEU A 110 -5.84 -4.55 2.44
N LEU A 111 -4.70 -4.30 1.81
CA LEU A 111 -3.42 -4.89 2.16
C LEU A 111 -2.72 -3.98 3.17
N VAL A 112 -2.28 -4.54 4.31
CA VAL A 112 -1.53 -3.80 5.33
C VAL A 112 -0.13 -4.39 5.39
N ASP A 113 0.88 -3.54 5.16
CA ASP A 113 2.28 -3.90 5.20
C ASP A 113 3.06 -2.81 5.96
N LEU A 114 3.11 -2.97 7.28
CA LEU A 114 3.74 -2.02 8.19
C LEU A 114 4.77 -2.74 9.05
N CYS A 115 5.99 -2.23 9.07
CA CYS A 115 6.99 -2.56 10.07
C CYS A 115 6.69 -1.82 11.38
N ASP A 116 6.34 -2.57 12.42
CA ASP A 116 6.19 -2.07 13.79
C ASP A 116 7.43 -2.40 14.64
N VAL A 117 7.61 -1.65 15.72
CA VAL A 117 8.68 -1.82 16.72
C VAL A 117 8.20 -2.54 17.99
N GLY A 118 6.92 -2.94 18.06
CA GLY A 118 6.35 -3.70 19.18
C GLY A 118 6.08 -2.85 20.42
N SER A 119 5.92 -1.53 20.26
CA SER A 119 5.67 -0.59 21.35
C SER A 119 4.31 0.05 21.19
N ARG A 120 3.53 0.09 22.28
CA ARG A 120 2.22 0.75 22.29
C ARG A 120 2.28 2.24 21.94
N TYR A 121 3.42 2.88 22.18
CA TYR A 121 3.62 4.30 21.87
C TYR A 121 4.00 4.54 20.41
N TYR A 122 4.26 3.46 19.66
CA TYR A 122 4.41 3.51 18.22
C TYR A 122 3.02 3.32 17.61
N THR A 123 2.52 4.36 16.96
CA THR A 123 1.09 4.49 16.62
C THR A 123 0.74 4.00 15.22
N TYR A 124 1.51 3.05 14.69
CA TYR A 124 1.17 2.34 13.47
C TYR A 124 0.08 1.29 13.73
#